data_AF-A0A3S0F6B3-F1
#
_entry.id   AF-A0A3S0F6B3-F1
#
_cell.length_a   1.000
_cell.length_b   1.000
_cell.length_c   1.000
_cell.angle_alpha   90.00
_cell.angle_beta   90.00
_cell.angle_gamma   90.00
#
_symmetry.space_group_name_H-M   'P 1'
#
loop_
_entity.id
_entity.type
_entity.pdbx_description
1 polymer ?
#
loop_
_entity_poly.entity_id
_entity_poly.type
_entity_poly.pdbx_seq_one_letter_code
_entity_poly.pdbx_strand_id
1 'polypeptide(L)'
;MSNPDLQRLSAALEYVDLAAGLYLAGGADQAARLLAAAAEQQLGELVQLIDAPSATMDTRELLARIARAHRPAVVAPREAPERGWSGEAVEVDATRDEIIAYLRAAWFMLEAMGLASLAPARLQEAVDNSTVFSSGSTLEPFV
;
A
#
# COMPACT_ATOMS: atom_id res chain seq x y z
N MET A 1 9.49 -18.76 18.67
CA MET A 1 8.22 -19.08 17.98
C MET A 1 7.80 -17.82 17.25
N SER A 2 7.76 -17.85 15.92
CA SER A 2 7.35 -16.69 15.11
C SER A 2 5.85 -16.46 15.31
N ASN A 3 5.45 -15.24 15.70
CA ASN A 3 4.04 -14.91 15.88
C ASN A 3 3.39 -14.74 14.47
N PRO A 4 2.32 -15.48 14.15
CA PRO A 4 1.68 -15.46 12.82
C PRO A 4 1.20 -14.06 12.41
N ASP A 5 0.79 -13.22 13.35
CA ASP A 5 0.33 -11.86 13.07
C ASP A 5 1.46 -10.97 12.55
N LEU A 6 2.69 -11.24 12.97
CA LEU A 6 3.88 -10.54 12.48
C LEU A 6 4.24 -10.93 11.06
N GLN A 7 4.08 -12.21 10.73
CA GLN A 7 4.33 -12.67 9.37
C GLN A 7 3.31 -12.04 8.42
N ARG A 8 2.06 -11.88 8.87
CA ARG A 8 1.02 -11.15 8.15
C ARG A 8 1.36 -9.67 8.00
N LEU A 9 1.74 -9.00 9.09
CA LEU A 9 2.11 -7.58 9.03
C LEU A 9 3.33 -7.35 8.14
N SER A 10 4.36 -8.19 8.26
CA SER A 10 5.57 -8.15 7.43
C SER A 10 5.23 -8.33 5.94
N ALA A 11 4.41 -9.33 5.61
CA ALA A 11 3.98 -9.58 4.23
C ALA A 11 3.14 -8.41 3.69
N ALA A 12 2.24 -7.86 4.51
CA ALA A 12 1.43 -6.72 4.13
C ALA A 12 2.29 -5.49 3.82
N LEU A 13 3.26 -5.16 4.67
CA LEU A 13 4.19 -4.05 4.45
C LEU A 13 5.02 -4.25 3.16
N GLU A 14 5.45 -5.47 2.88
CA GLU A 14 6.16 -5.81 1.64
C GLU A 14 5.28 -5.64 0.40
N TYR A 15 4.03 -6.12 0.44
CA TYR A 15 3.08 -5.95 -0.66
C TYR A 15 2.73 -4.49 -0.91
N VAL A 16 2.55 -3.69 0.16
CA VAL A 16 2.36 -2.25 0.06
C VAL A 16 3.55 -1.57 -0.62
N ASP A 17 4.79 -1.87 -0.20
CA ASP A 17 5.99 -1.24 -0.78
C ASP A 17 6.16 -1.59 -2.25
N LEU A 18 5.93 -2.85 -2.62
CA LEU A 18 5.97 -3.32 -4.00
C LEU A 18 4.87 -2.66 -4.85
N ALA A 19 3.64 -2.63 -4.35
CA ALA A 19 2.52 -2.00 -5.05
C ALA A 19 2.78 -0.51 -5.31
N ALA A 20 3.24 0.22 -4.29
CA ALA A 20 3.57 1.63 -4.40
C ALA A 20 4.74 1.86 -5.38
N GLY A 21 5.77 1.02 -5.35
CA GLY A 21 6.87 1.07 -6.30
C GLY A 21 6.42 0.85 -7.75
N LEU A 22 5.53 -0.12 -8.00
CA LEU A 22 4.98 -0.37 -9.33
C LEU A 22 4.08 0.76 -9.83
N TYR A 23 3.28 1.34 -8.94
CA TYR A 23 2.44 2.51 -9.23
C TYR A 23 3.29 3.70 -9.68
N LEU A 24 4.34 4.03 -8.91
CA LEU A 24 5.27 5.12 -9.22
C LEU A 24 6.06 4.87 -10.52
N ALA A 25 6.42 3.62 -10.81
CA ALA A 25 7.15 3.24 -12.02
C ALA A 25 6.28 3.26 -13.31
N GLY A 26 4.95 3.21 -13.20
CA GLY A 26 4.03 3.43 -14.33
C GLY A 26 4.01 2.36 -15.43
N GLY A 27 4.19 1.07 -15.07
CA GLY A 27 4.33 -0.01 -16.06
C GLY A 27 3.65 -1.35 -15.74
N ALA A 28 3.06 -1.51 -14.56
CA ALA A 28 2.48 -2.80 -14.13
C ALA A 28 1.22 -2.63 -13.26
N ASP A 29 0.26 -1.83 -13.75
CA ASP A 29 -0.91 -1.41 -12.97
C ASP A 29 -1.72 -2.59 -12.45
N GLN A 30 -1.91 -3.66 -13.24
CA GLN A 30 -2.63 -4.85 -12.76
C GLN A 30 -1.91 -5.57 -11.61
N ALA A 31 -0.57 -5.67 -11.66
CA ALA A 31 0.21 -6.28 -10.59
C ALA A 31 0.22 -5.38 -9.34
N ALA A 32 0.35 -4.08 -9.54
CA ALA A 32 0.25 -3.07 -8.48
C ALA A 32 -1.11 -3.14 -7.78
N ARG A 33 -2.21 -3.26 -8.54
CA ARG A 33 -3.57 -3.39 -8.02
C ARG A 33 -3.74 -4.64 -7.16
N LEU A 34 -3.29 -5.79 -7.64
CA LEU A 34 -3.39 -7.05 -6.90
C LEU A 34 -2.58 -7.02 -5.60
N LEU A 35 -1.37 -6.47 -5.65
CA LEU A 35 -0.52 -6.33 -4.46
C LEU A 35 -1.13 -5.35 -3.45
N ALA A 36 -1.65 -4.21 -3.92
CA ALA A 36 -2.28 -3.20 -3.06
C ALA A 36 -3.54 -3.77 -2.39
N ALA A 37 -4.39 -4.50 -3.13
CA ALA A 37 -5.57 -5.15 -2.60
C ALA A 37 -5.23 -6.24 -1.58
N ALA A 38 -4.21 -7.07 -1.85
CA ALA A 38 -3.76 -8.11 -0.93
C ALA A 38 -3.22 -7.50 0.38
N ALA A 39 -2.45 -6.42 0.27
CA ALA A 39 -1.97 -5.66 1.42
C ALA A 39 -3.13 -5.09 2.26
N GLU A 40 -4.09 -4.43 1.61
CA GLU A 40 -5.26 -3.85 2.27
C GLU A 40 -6.05 -4.92 3.04
N GLN A 41 -6.32 -6.06 2.41
CA GLN A 41 -7.02 -7.17 3.07
C GLN A 41 -6.25 -7.67 4.31
N GLN A 42 -4.93 -7.87 4.20
CA GLN A 42 -4.12 -8.35 5.33
C GLN A 42 -4.05 -7.35 6.47
N LEU A 43 -3.95 -6.05 6.18
CA LEU A 43 -3.99 -4.99 7.19
C LEU A 43 -5.38 -4.89 7.84
N GLY A 44 -6.45 -5.05 7.05
CA GLY A 44 -7.83 -5.04 7.56
C GLY A 44 -8.10 -6.20 8.53
N GLU A 45 -7.61 -7.40 8.23
CA GLU A 45 -7.67 -8.54 9.16
C GLU A 45 -6.94 -8.24 10.49
N LEU A 46 -5.76 -7.59 10.41
CA LEU A 46 -4.99 -7.22 11.61
C LEU A 46 -5.70 -6.14 12.45
N VAL A 47 -6.35 -5.16 11.81
CA VAL A 47 -7.17 -4.15 12.50
C VAL A 47 -8.32 -4.82 13.26
N GLN A 48 -9.05 -5.74 12.64
CA GLN A 48 -10.15 -6.46 13.30
C GLN A 48 -9.67 -7.28 14.51
N LEU A 49 -8.45 -7.84 14.45
CA LEU A 49 -7.85 -8.56 15.56
C LEU A 49 -7.48 -7.64 16.73
N ILE A 50 -7.03 -6.42 16.45
CA ILE A 50 -6.67 -5.42 17.47
C ILE A 50 -7.91 -4.79 18.10
N ASP A 51 -8.98 -4.57 17.33
CA ASP A 51 -10.22 -3.97 17.82
C ASP A 51 -11.15 -4.97 18.53
N ALA A 52 -10.80 -6.27 18.52
CA ALA A 52 -11.55 -7.28 19.25
C ALA A 52 -11.54 -6.96 20.76
N PRO A 53 -12.68 -7.04 21.48
CA PRO A 53 -12.76 -6.68 22.91
C PRO A 53 -11.89 -7.55 23.84
N SER A 54 -11.30 -8.62 23.33
CA SER A 54 -10.32 -9.49 23.99
C SER A 54 -8.85 -9.12 23.71
N ALA A 55 -8.58 -8.18 22.82
CA ALA A 55 -7.24 -7.72 22.52
C ALA A 55 -6.70 -6.90 23.71
N THR A 56 -5.67 -7.42 24.36
CA THR A 56 -5.02 -6.72 25.46
C THR A 56 -4.08 -5.65 24.90
N MET A 57 -3.85 -4.58 25.67
CA MET A 57 -2.89 -3.52 25.35
C MET A 57 -1.49 -4.07 24.95
N ASP A 58 -1.16 -5.24 25.50
CA ASP A 58 0.05 -6.01 25.25
C ASP A 58 0.20 -6.46 23.78
N THR A 59 -0.88 -6.82 23.09
CA THR A 59 -0.84 -7.23 21.67
C THR A 59 -0.50 -6.05 20.76
N ARG A 60 -1.06 -4.88 21.04
CA ARG A 60 -0.76 -3.65 20.29
C ARG A 60 0.69 -3.22 20.49
N GLU A 61 1.19 -3.30 21.72
CA GLU A 61 2.57 -2.96 22.05
C GLU A 61 3.58 -3.98 21.49
N LEU A 62 3.20 -5.26 21.42
CA LEU A 62 3.98 -6.32 20.77
C LEU A 62 4.09 -6.07 19.26
N LEU A 63 2.97 -5.79 18.58
CA LEU A 63 2.97 -5.47 17.16
C LEU A 63 3.83 -4.22 16.88
N ALA A 64 3.67 -3.16 17.65
CA ALA A 64 4.47 -1.94 17.51
C ALA A 64 5.98 -2.20 17.69
N ARG A 65 6.35 -2.99 18.69
CA ARG A 65 7.76 -3.30 18.98
C ARG A 65 8.41 -4.13 17.88
N ILE A 66 7.67 -5.08 17.32
CA ILE A 66 8.25 -6.00 16.33
C ILE A 66 8.20 -5.41 14.93
N ALA A 67 7.20 -4.60 14.64
CA ALA A 67 7.14 -3.88 13.39
C ALA A 67 8.28 -2.83 13.30
N ARG A 68 8.75 -2.26 14.43
CA ARG A 68 10.05 -1.52 14.48
C ARG A 68 11.29 -2.37 14.18
N ALA A 69 11.22 -3.68 14.39
CA ALA A 69 12.30 -4.61 14.08
C ALA A 69 12.24 -5.14 12.63
N HIS A 70 11.14 -4.88 11.91
CA HIS A 70 11.00 -5.26 10.51
C HIS A 70 11.90 -4.37 9.64
N ARG A 71 12.74 -5.01 8.83
CA ARG A 71 13.65 -4.33 7.89
C ARG A 71 13.11 -4.60 6.48
N PRO A 72 12.63 -3.58 5.74
CA PRO A 72 12.12 -3.78 4.39
C PRO A 72 13.18 -4.43 3.49
N ALA A 73 12.76 -5.36 2.63
CA ALA A 73 13.64 -5.93 1.63
C ALA A 73 14.02 -4.86 0.60
N VAL A 74 15.32 -4.65 0.37
CA VAL A 74 15.79 -3.70 -0.66
C VAL A 74 15.52 -4.31 -2.04
N VAL A 75 14.44 -3.88 -2.69
CA VAL A 75 14.14 -4.22 -4.07
C VAL A 75 14.87 -3.24 -4.99
N ALA A 76 15.87 -3.73 -5.72
CA ALA A 76 16.60 -2.95 -6.71
C ALA A 76 15.67 -2.49 -7.84
N PRO A 77 15.85 -1.26 -8.39
CA PRO A 77 15.11 -0.81 -9.56
C PRO A 77 15.33 -1.79 -10.71
N ARG A 78 14.25 -2.39 -11.22
CA ARG A 78 14.30 -3.27 -12.39
C ARG A 78 14.27 -2.39 -13.64
N GLU A 79 15.23 -2.57 -14.55
CA GLU A 79 15.16 -1.94 -15.87
C GLU A 79 13.86 -2.35 -16.57
N ALA A 80 13.11 -1.35 -17.04
CA ALA A 80 11.82 -1.56 -17.68
C ALA A 80 12.02 -2.38 -18.96
N PRO A 81 11.38 -3.56 -19.11
CA PRO A 81 11.42 -4.28 -20.38
C PRO A 81 10.71 -3.46 -21.46
N GLU A 82 11.30 -3.40 -22.65
CA GLU A 82 10.72 -2.76 -23.83
C GLU A 82 9.32 -3.33 -24.09
N ARG A 83 8.33 -2.43 -24.19
CA ARG A 83 6.90 -2.76 -24.34
C ARG A 83 6.66 -3.57 -25.61
N GLY A 84 6.46 -4.87 -25.43
CA GLY A 84 6.04 -5.79 -26.47
C GLY A 84 4.80 -6.60 -26.07
N TRP A 85 3.78 -5.98 -25.47
CA TRP A 85 2.49 -6.65 -25.19
C TRP A 85 1.36 -5.97 -25.95
N SER A 86 0.88 -6.66 -26.99
CA SER A 86 -0.39 -6.42 -27.66
C SER A 86 -1.53 -6.90 -26.76
N GLY A 87 -1.91 -6.07 -25.78
CA GLY A 87 -3.09 -6.27 -24.95
C GLY A 87 -3.97 -5.03 -25.08
N GLU A 88 -5.25 -5.27 -25.34
CA GLU A 88 -6.32 -4.28 -25.42
C GLU A 88 -6.21 -3.23 -24.31
N ALA A 89 -6.44 -1.96 -24.65
CA ALA A 89 -6.32 -0.84 -23.73
C ALA A 89 -7.37 -0.94 -22.61
N VAL A 90 -7.01 -1.60 -21.51
CA VAL A 90 -7.70 -1.44 -20.23
C VAL A 90 -7.65 0.04 -19.89
N GLU A 91 -8.78 0.67 -19.56
CA GLU A 91 -8.81 2.08 -19.17
C GLU A 91 -7.85 2.31 -17.99
N VAL A 92 -6.68 2.85 -18.33
CA VAL A 92 -5.52 3.01 -17.44
C VAL A 92 -5.85 3.89 -16.24
N ASP A 93 -6.83 4.78 -16.38
CA ASP A 93 -7.30 5.68 -15.32
C ASP A 93 -8.03 4.94 -14.18
N ALA A 94 -9.00 4.08 -14.51
CA ALA A 94 -9.80 3.38 -13.51
C ALA A 94 -8.95 2.44 -12.65
N THR A 95 -7.96 1.77 -13.25
CA THR A 95 -7.06 0.86 -12.52
C THR A 95 -6.12 1.65 -11.61
N ARG A 96 -5.65 2.82 -12.04
CA ARG A 96 -4.82 3.71 -11.21
C ARG A 96 -5.56 4.24 -10.01
N ASP A 97 -6.82 4.64 -10.18
CA ASP A 97 -7.67 5.11 -9.09
C ASP A 97 -7.89 4.03 -8.03
N GLU A 98 -8.13 2.79 -8.44
CA GLU A 98 -8.25 1.65 -7.52
C GLU A 98 -6.94 1.39 -6.76
N ILE A 99 -5.79 1.42 -7.46
CA ILE A 99 -4.48 1.25 -6.80
C ILE A 99 -4.31 2.33 -5.71
N ILE A 100 -4.57 3.60 -6.05
CA ILE A 100 -4.48 4.72 -5.10
C ILE A 100 -5.42 4.51 -3.92
N ALA A 101 -6.65 4.06 -4.16
CA ALA A 101 -7.62 3.80 -3.10
C ALA A 101 -7.10 2.74 -2.12
N TYR A 102 -6.56 1.62 -2.62
CA TYR A 102 -5.96 0.58 -1.78
C TYR A 102 -4.74 1.07 -1.02
N LEU A 103 -3.85 1.84 -1.66
CA LEU A 103 -2.66 2.41 -1.01
C LEU A 103 -3.06 3.38 0.12
N ARG A 104 -4.04 4.24 -0.11
CA ARG A 104 -4.57 5.14 0.93
C ARG A 104 -5.21 4.36 2.08
N ALA A 105 -6.00 3.32 1.79
CA ALA A 105 -6.58 2.47 2.82
C ALA A 105 -5.50 1.81 3.68
N ALA A 106 -4.45 1.27 3.06
CA ALA A 106 -3.30 0.69 3.77
C ALA A 106 -2.59 1.72 4.67
N TRP A 107 -2.40 2.97 4.19
CA TRP A 107 -1.86 4.06 5.01
C TRP A 107 -2.73 4.32 6.26
N PHE A 108 -4.04 4.50 6.07
CA PHE A 108 -4.96 4.77 7.18
C PHE A 108 -5.04 3.62 8.19
N MET A 109 -4.98 2.36 7.74
CA MET A 109 -4.95 1.20 8.63
C MET A 109 -3.68 1.18 9.48
N LEU A 110 -2.52 1.50 8.89
CA LEU A 110 -1.27 1.63 9.64
C LEU A 110 -1.35 2.77 10.67
N GLU A 111 -1.94 3.91 10.32
CA GLU A 111 -2.20 5.01 11.26
C GLU A 111 -3.12 4.60 12.40
N ALA A 112 -4.25 3.94 12.09
CA ALA A 112 -5.23 3.49 13.07
C ALA A 112 -4.62 2.50 14.09
N MET A 113 -3.71 1.64 13.63
CA MET A 113 -2.95 0.73 14.50
C MET A 113 -1.85 1.43 15.29
N GLY A 114 -1.47 2.67 14.96
CA GLY A 114 -0.34 3.40 15.54
C GLY A 114 1.02 2.97 14.96
N LEU A 115 1.01 2.44 13.74
CA LEU A 115 2.15 1.87 13.03
C LEU A 115 2.61 2.74 11.84
N ALA A 116 2.13 3.98 11.73
CA ALA A 116 2.46 4.90 10.64
C ALA A 116 3.97 5.08 10.40
N SER A 117 4.78 5.03 11.47
CA SER A 117 6.26 5.12 11.38
C SER A 117 6.92 3.97 10.60
N LEU A 118 6.16 2.94 10.26
CA LEU A 118 6.61 1.73 9.58
C LEU A 118 6.07 1.64 8.15
N ALA A 119 5.24 2.60 7.76
CA ALA A 119 4.80 2.72 6.39
C ALA A 119 6.03 2.86 5.47
N PRO A 120 6.09 2.09 4.37
CA PRO A 120 7.19 2.22 3.41
C PRO A 120 7.25 3.64 2.83
N ALA A 121 8.46 4.16 2.61
CA ALA A 121 8.62 5.53 2.07
C ALA A 121 7.92 5.71 0.71
N ARG A 122 7.91 4.66 -0.13
CA ARG A 122 7.23 4.67 -1.42
C ARG A 122 5.72 4.76 -1.29
N LEU A 123 5.13 4.22 -0.21
CA LEU A 123 3.71 4.36 0.06
C LEU A 123 3.35 5.84 0.30
N GLN A 124 4.11 6.51 1.17
CA GLN A 124 3.94 7.95 1.41
C GLN A 124 4.05 8.75 0.12
N GLU A 125 5.10 8.50 -0.66
CA GLU A 125 5.33 9.17 -1.95
C GLU A 125 4.19 8.92 -2.96
N ALA A 126 3.68 7.69 -3.06
CA ALA A 126 2.55 7.35 -3.92
C ALA A 126 1.26 8.06 -3.49
N VAL A 127 0.97 8.11 -2.18
CA VAL A 127 -0.19 8.83 -1.64
C VAL A 127 -0.05 10.32 -1.90
N ASP A 128 1.10 10.93 -1.62
CA ASP A 128 1.34 12.36 -1.83
C ASP A 128 1.18 12.74 -3.31
N ASN A 129 1.84 12.01 -4.22
CA ASN A 129 1.75 12.27 -5.65
C ASN A 129 0.31 12.09 -6.19
N SER A 130 -0.46 11.14 -5.65
CA SER A 130 -1.86 10.94 -6.05
C SER A 130 -2.80 12.09 -5.66
N THR A 131 -2.49 12.83 -4.59
CA THR A 131 -3.34 13.97 -4.15
C THR A 131 -3.14 15.20 -5.03
N VAL A 132 -1.99 15.33 -5.70
CA VAL A 132 -1.68 16.44 -6.59
C VAL A 132 -2.37 16.30 -7.94
N PHE A 133 -2.47 15.07 -8.49
CA PHE A 133 -3.07 14.85 -9.82
C PHE A 133 -4.61 14.88 -9.86
N SER A 134 -5.30 14.81 -8.71
CA SER A 134 -6.76 14.97 -8.65
C SER A 134 -7.23 16.44 -8.82
N SER A 135 -6.30 17.40 -8.93
CA SER A 135 -6.60 18.81 -9.22
C SER A 135 -6.61 19.16 -10.73
N GLY A 136 -6.56 18.15 -11.60
CA GLY A 136 -6.58 18.29 -13.06
C GLY A 136 -7.97 18.40 -13.71
N SER A 137 -9.04 18.59 -12.95
CA SER A 137 -10.33 18.98 -13.52
C SER A 137 -10.23 20.44 -13.93
N THR A 138 -9.99 20.65 -15.22
CA THR A 138 -10.03 21.94 -15.93
C THR A 138 -11.18 22.80 -15.38
N LEU A 139 -10.84 23.80 -14.56
CA LEU A 139 -11.79 24.84 -14.18
C LEU A 139 -12.05 25.66 -15.45
N GLU A 140 -13.13 25.36 -16.17
CA GLU A 140 -13.59 26.23 -17.25
C GLU A 140 -13.92 27.61 -16.65
N PRO A 141 -13.40 28.71 -17.22
CA PRO A 141 -13.76 30.03 -16.79
C PRO A 141 -15.23 30.27 -17.14
N PHE A 142 -16.02 30.63 -16.13
CA PHE A 142 -17.35 31.17 -16.34
C PHE A 142 -17.20 32.48 -17.15
N VAL A 143 -17.60 32.44 -18.43
CA VAL A 143 -17.84 33.60 -19.27
C VAL A 143 -19.35 33.77 -19.43
#